data_AF-A0A166M1X6-F1
#
_entry.id   AF-A0A166M1X6-F1
#
_cell.length_a   1.000
_cell.length_b   1.000
_cell.length_c   1.000
_cell.angle_alpha   90.00
_cell.angle_beta   90.00
_cell.angle_gamma   90.00
#
_symmetry.space_group_name_H-M   'P 1'
#
loop_
_entity.id
_entity.type
_entity.pdbx_description
1 polymer ?
#
loop_
_entity_poly.entity_id
_entity_poly.type
_entity_poly.pdbx_seq_one_letter_code
_entity_poly.pdbx_strand_id
1 'polypeptide(L)'
;MAARLPLDFPFLNGETDDDEDGKTPLHPQIWLRKMERFWDSTTDDKTKVGHITNALEPGSVAEEWWLDVAATDRDTYDKALALFKNRWPTRKKTATSTPIQRVALRNLKLTEEELGEWVGTGKKRTYSHVVWVDKVEGMWKELNDPAGHLLDDIRHNMPQALLDCLALKAEDEYKGEEFFEAIRLVPIDRVVRKAKADAQLRSVVELMANMGGPPPTQAPAPTTPFYPSVTPHNPYYPPAQQTPAQQQQQQMPPVTPTPRYVAPFRRELPAHHQGPTTPPGYRQLPTPSASSPNPFGDMTTPRQSNFYNQVLQAPASPLEGRDTRQGSAQLAKHAADNSVPFTDDEAGHAAYLRAITAFDQANGADGMATFTSTALLPLSPGTSRLATRECYTCGKSSQPPHIGNDCNDPNKIPIRESQWRSYINRYMNPTGQRGTPTAARRYNPQPAIIAQINVTDDGVEFDTGVYPADQLHFSDGSHSGNGQESRR
;
A
#
# COMPACT_ATOMS: atom_id res chain seq x y z
N MET A 1 47.62 18.80 10.11
CA MET A 1 46.57 19.63 9.50
C MET A 1 45.34 19.50 10.38
N ALA A 2 44.79 20.58 10.91
CA ALA A 2 43.59 20.50 11.75
C ALA A 2 42.43 19.93 10.90
N ALA A 3 41.75 18.90 11.41
CA ALA A 3 40.59 18.31 10.75
C ALA A 3 39.50 19.38 10.60
N ARG A 4 39.24 19.83 9.37
CA ARG A 4 38.12 20.75 9.09
C ARG A 4 36.86 19.92 8.92
N LEU A 5 35.76 20.38 9.53
CA LEU A 5 34.45 19.81 9.24
C LEU A 5 34.13 19.94 7.74
N PRO A 6 33.54 18.91 7.12
CA PRO A 6 33.04 19.01 5.76
C PRO A 6 32.05 20.17 5.61
N LEU A 7 32.05 20.83 4.45
CA LEU A 7 31.13 21.94 4.17
C LEU A 7 29.65 21.50 4.15
N ASP A 8 29.41 20.21 3.96
CA ASP A 8 28.09 19.57 3.95
C ASP A 8 27.71 18.94 5.30
N PHE A 9 28.48 19.20 6.36
CA PHE A 9 28.13 18.73 7.70
C PHE A 9 26.81 19.37 8.15
N PRO A 10 25.82 18.57 8.61
CA PRO A 10 24.48 19.08 8.93
C PRO A 10 24.52 20.02 10.14
N PHE A 11 23.74 21.11 10.08
CA PHE A 11 23.52 21.97 11.24
C PHE A 11 22.56 21.35 12.25
N LEU A 12 22.71 21.72 13.52
CA LEU A 12 21.77 21.38 14.59
C LEU A 12 20.90 22.60 14.92
N ASN A 13 19.57 22.47 14.76
CA ASN A 13 18.60 23.51 15.09
C ASN A 13 18.15 23.47 16.56
N GLY A 14 18.20 22.31 17.20
CA GLY A 14 17.84 22.11 18.61
C GLY A 14 16.38 21.78 18.87
N GLU A 15 15.53 21.81 17.84
CA GLU A 15 14.15 21.34 17.92
C GLU A 15 14.13 19.81 17.93
N THR A 16 13.41 19.25 18.89
CA THR A 16 13.20 17.80 19.00
C THR A 16 11.89 17.36 18.40
N ASP A 17 11.21 18.24 17.65
CA ASP A 17 9.90 17.93 17.11
C ASP A 17 10.02 16.74 16.17
N ASP A 18 9.28 15.70 16.55
CA ASP A 18 9.05 14.50 15.74
C ASP A 18 8.05 14.87 14.63
N ASP A 19 8.26 16.01 13.96
CA ASP A 19 7.35 16.50 12.94
C ASP A 19 7.40 15.55 11.74
N GLU A 20 6.21 15.10 11.35
CA GLU A 20 5.90 14.14 10.29
C GLU A 20 6.36 14.58 8.87
N ASP A 21 7.00 15.75 8.74
CA ASP A 21 7.42 16.32 7.45
C ASP A 21 8.67 15.66 6.84
N GLY A 22 9.15 14.57 7.44
CA GLY A 22 10.08 13.60 6.83
C GLY A 22 11.48 14.10 6.49
N LYS A 23 11.81 15.35 6.82
CA LYS A 23 13.18 15.74 7.19
C LYS A 23 13.30 15.64 8.70
N THR A 24 13.37 14.43 9.24
CA THR A 24 13.58 14.27 10.68
C THR A 24 14.88 15.03 11.02
N PRO A 25 14.81 16.09 11.85
CA PRO A 25 16.00 16.77 12.33
C PRO A 25 16.95 15.71 12.89
N LEU A 26 18.23 15.79 12.53
CA LEU A 26 19.18 14.78 12.94
C LEU A 26 19.20 14.76 14.46
N HIS A 27 18.70 13.66 15.06
CA HIS A 27 18.57 13.56 16.51
C HIS A 27 19.88 14.04 17.19
N PRO A 28 19.84 14.97 18.16
CA PRO A 28 21.03 15.67 18.66
C PRO A 28 22.19 14.73 19.04
N GLN A 29 21.88 13.57 19.62
CA GLN A 29 22.86 12.53 19.95
C GLN A 29 23.50 11.85 18.73
N ILE A 30 22.75 11.65 17.64
CA ILE A 30 23.28 11.11 16.38
C ILE A 30 24.16 12.16 15.70
N TRP A 31 23.74 13.41 15.71
CA TRP A 31 24.52 14.55 15.21
C TRP A 31 25.87 14.64 15.91
N LEU A 32 25.88 14.58 17.25
CA LEU A 32 27.10 14.65 18.05
C LEU A 32 28.03 13.46 17.76
N ARG A 33 27.49 12.24 17.70
CA ARG A 33 28.27 11.04 17.32
C ARG A 33 28.85 11.14 15.92
N LYS A 34 28.16 11.77 14.96
CA LYS A 34 28.71 12.03 13.63
C LYS A 34 29.86 13.04 13.72
N MET A 35 29.70 14.10 14.52
CA MET A 35 30.75 15.10 14.72
C MET A 35 32.01 14.48 15.35
N GLU A 36 31.85 13.67 16.40
CA GLU A 36 32.95 13.00 17.09
C GLU A 36 33.81 12.13 16.17
N ARG A 37 33.21 11.54 15.11
CA ARG A 37 33.94 10.74 14.12
C ARG A 37 34.90 11.56 13.25
N PHE A 38 34.77 12.88 13.21
CA PHE A 38 35.68 13.75 12.49
C PHE A 38 36.88 14.19 13.32
N TRP A 39 36.86 13.96 14.63
CA TRP A 39 37.96 14.31 15.50
C TRP A 39 38.90 13.12 15.65
N ASP A 40 40.19 13.40 15.62
CA ASP A 40 41.21 12.45 16.01
C ASP A 40 41.52 12.57 17.51
N SER A 41 42.29 11.62 18.06
CA SER A 41 42.72 11.67 19.46
C SER A 41 43.63 12.87 19.79
N THR A 42 44.12 13.58 18.78
CA THR A 42 45.01 14.74 18.94
C THR A 42 44.28 16.08 18.84
N THR A 43 42.98 16.07 18.54
CA THR A 43 42.18 17.28 18.39
C THR A 43 42.00 17.93 19.77
N ASP A 44 42.44 19.17 19.90
CA ASP A 44 42.34 19.91 21.16
C ASP A 44 40.89 20.31 21.45
N ASP A 45 40.59 20.47 22.74
CA ASP A 45 39.23 20.76 23.20
C ASP A 45 38.69 22.10 22.68
N LYS A 46 39.54 23.10 22.52
CA LYS A 46 39.14 24.41 21.97
C LYS A 46 38.67 24.27 20.52
N THR A 47 39.35 23.45 19.72
CA THR A 47 38.92 23.12 18.35
C THR A 47 37.61 22.34 18.35
N LYS A 48 37.41 21.37 19.26
CA LYS A 48 36.13 20.62 19.36
C LYS A 48 34.96 21.54 19.72
N VAL A 49 35.13 22.41 20.71
CA VAL A 49 34.13 23.39 21.13
C VAL A 49 33.83 24.39 20.00
N GLY A 50 34.86 24.81 19.26
CA GLY A 50 34.69 25.66 18.07
C GLY A 50 33.90 24.97 16.96
N HIS A 51 34.16 23.68 16.71
CA HIS A 51 33.39 22.87 15.77
C HIS A 51 31.92 22.72 16.16
N ILE A 52 31.63 22.48 17.45
CA ILE A 52 30.24 22.45 17.94
C ILE A 52 29.57 23.79 17.67
N THR A 53 30.22 24.89 18.06
CA THR A 53 29.70 26.27 17.90
C THR A 53 29.38 26.59 16.44
N ASN A 54 30.30 26.27 15.52
CA ASN A 54 30.13 26.58 14.09
C ASN A 54 29.12 25.69 13.37
N ALA A 55 28.70 24.59 13.99
CA ALA A 55 27.77 23.63 13.40
C ALA A 55 26.35 23.72 14.01
N LEU A 56 26.10 24.72 14.85
CA LEU A 56 24.75 25.11 15.23
C LEU A 56 24.16 26.00 14.12
N GLU A 57 22.87 25.86 13.85
CA GLU A 57 22.20 26.67 12.84
C GLU A 57 22.06 28.12 13.34
N PRO A 58 22.47 29.14 12.55
CA PRO A 58 22.33 30.53 12.96
C PRO A 58 20.88 30.92 13.24
N GLY A 59 20.61 31.54 14.38
CA GLY A 59 19.28 31.93 14.84
C GLY A 59 18.40 30.78 15.32
N SER A 60 18.98 29.59 15.54
CA SER A 60 18.24 28.43 16.03
C SER A 60 18.21 28.35 17.56
N VAL A 61 17.26 27.58 18.10
CA VAL A 61 17.12 27.30 19.54
C VAL A 61 18.40 26.69 20.13
N ALA A 62 19.14 25.90 19.33
CA ALA A 62 20.42 25.35 19.76
C ALA A 62 21.50 26.44 19.88
N GLU A 63 21.60 27.35 18.92
CA GLU A 63 22.59 28.44 18.97
C GLU A 63 22.29 29.40 20.13
N GLU A 64 21.04 29.83 20.29
CA GLU A 64 20.61 30.69 21.40
C GLU A 64 20.98 30.07 22.76
N TRP A 65 20.62 28.79 22.96
CA TRP A 65 21.00 28.06 24.17
C TRP A 65 22.52 28.02 24.37
N TRP A 66 23.29 27.77 23.32
CA TRP A 66 24.74 27.66 23.42
C TRP A 66 25.40 29.00 23.74
N LEU A 67 24.85 30.11 23.26
CA LEU A 67 25.33 31.46 23.55
C LEU A 67 25.04 31.89 24.99
N ASP A 68 23.92 31.45 25.57
CA ASP A 68 23.54 31.73 26.96
C ASP A 68 24.42 30.97 27.99
N VAL A 69 25.06 29.89 27.59
CA VAL A 69 26.01 29.15 28.44
C VAL A 69 27.29 29.98 28.66
N ALA A 70 27.68 30.14 29.93
CA ALA A 70 28.91 30.83 30.30
C ALA A 70 30.15 30.20 29.64
N ALA A 71 31.07 31.03 29.15
CA ALA A 71 32.27 30.56 28.44
C ALA A 71 33.13 29.59 29.27
N THR A 72 33.13 29.71 30.60
CA THR A 72 33.83 28.83 31.54
C THR A 72 33.22 27.42 31.64
N ASP A 73 31.95 27.28 31.29
CA ASP A 73 31.23 26.00 31.34
C ASP A 73 31.29 25.25 29.99
N ARG A 74 31.80 25.90 28.95
CA ARG A 74 32.06 25.29 27.62
C ARG A 74 33.51 25.41 27.17
N ASP A 75 34.44 25.60 28.11
CA ASP A 75 35.88 25.75 27.83
C ASP A 75 36.59 24.45 27.44
N THR A 76 36.01 23.32 27.82
CA THR A 76 36.51 21.95 27.64
C THR A 76 35.42 21.11 27.00
N TYR A 77 35.82 20.10 26.22
CA TYR A 77 34.86 19.28 25.50
C TYR A 77 33.99 18.44 26.45
N ASP A 78 34.55 17.97 27.57
CA ASP A 78 33.79 17.18 28.54
C ASP A 78 32.65 17.99 29.20
N LYS A 79 32.89 19.27 29.53
CA LYS A 79 31.83 20.14 30.06
C LYS A 79 30.78 20.47 29.00
N ALA A 80 31.22 20.79 27.78
CA ALA A 80 30.33 20.97 26.62
C ALA A 80 29.44 19.74 26.39
N LEU A 81 30.01 18.54 26.45
CA LEU A 81 29.29 17.27 26.32
C LEU A 81 28.29 17.04 27.45
N ALA A 82 28.65 17.38 28.69
CA ALA A 82 27.74 17.28 29.84
C ALA A 82 26.54 18.23 29.69
N LEU A 83 26.79 19.48 29.30
CA LEU A 83 25.74 20.46 29.01
C LEU A 83 24.84 20.00 27.85
N PHE A 84 25.43 19.48 26.79
CA PHE A 84 24.70 18.95 25.64
C PHE A 84 23.80 17.79 26.04
N LYS A 85 24.30 16.83 26.82
CA LYS A 85 23.51 15.69 27.33
C LYS A 85 22.42 16.13 28.31
N ASN A 86 22.63 17.22 29.05
CA ASN A 86 21.61 17.78 29.92
C ASN A 86 20.50 18.47 29.12
N ARG A 87 20.85 19.22 28.07
CA ARG A 87 19.88 19.91 27.20
C ARG A 87 19.09 18.96 26.32
N TRP A 88 19.77 17.99 25.71
CA TRP A 88 19.15 16.95 24.89
C TRP A 88 19.44 15.57 25.49
N PRO A 89 18.71 15.17 26.55
CA PRO A 89 18.89 13.89 27.18
C PRO A 89 18.70 12.76 26.16
N THR A 90 19.44 11.67 26.33
CA THR A 90 19.20 10.48 25.52
C THR A 90 17.79 10.01 25.82
N ARG A 91 16.90 10.06 24.82
CA ARG A 91 15.55 9.53 24.95
C ARG A 91 15.68 8.09 25.45
N LYS A 92 15.31 7.85 26.71
CA LYS A 92 15.14 6.49 27.19
C LYS A 92 14.06 5.92 26.29
N LYS A 93 14.34 4.81 25.60
CA LYS A 93 13.26 4.07 24.94
C LYS A 93 12.26 3.77 26.04
N THR A 94 11.13 4.49 26.04
CA THR A 94 10.04 4.20 26.97
C THR A 94 9.71 2.76 26.71
N ALA A 95 9.87 1.91 27.73
CA ALA A 95 9.50 0.51 27.62
C ALA A 95 8.01 0.50 27.29
N THR A 96 7.69 0.26 26.02
CA THR A 96 6.31 0.10 25.59
C THR A 96 5.75 -1.06 26.39
N SER A 97 4.60 -0.87 27.03
CA SER A 97 4.04 -1.93 27.86
C SER A 97 3.77 -3.16 27.00
N THR A 98 3.95 -4.35 27.57
CA THR A 98 3.72 -5.65 26.90
C THR A 98 2.35 -5.71 26.18
N PRO A 99 1.24 -5.20 26.75
CA PRO A 99 -0.03 -5.15 26.03
C PRO A 99 0.01 -4.30 24.76
N ILE A 100 0.64 -3.12 24.80
CA ILE A 100 0.75 -2.23 23.64
C ILE A 100 1.64 -2.86 22.57
N GLN A 101 2.76 -3.48 22.95
CA GLN A 101 3.62 -4.22 22.00
C GLN A 101 2.86 -5.36 21.32
N ARG A 102 2.01 -6.10 22.05
CA ARG A 102 1.17 -7.16 21.47
C ARG A 102 0.14 -6.62 20.47
N VAL A 103 -0.49 -5.48 20.78
CA VAL A 103 -1.42 -4.81 19.84
C VAL A 103 -0.67 -4.33 18.61
N ALA A 104 0.51 -3.72 18.78
CA ALA A 104 1.33 -3.26 17.68
C ALA A 104 1.79 -4.44 16.77
N LEU A 105 2.14 -5.59 17.36
CA LEU A 105 2.48 -6.81 16.63
C LEU A 105 1.28 -7.31 15.79
N ARG A 106 0.08 -7.30 16.38
CA ARG A 106 -1.17 -7.70 15.71
C ARG A 106 -1.61 -6.75 14.60
N ASN A 107 -1.19 -5.49 14.66
CA ASN A 107 -1.52 -4.51 13.61
C ASN A 107 -0.45 -4.45 12.51
N LEU A 108 0.70 -5.11 12.71
CA LEU A 108 1.79 -5.11 11.73
C LEU A 108 1.52 -6.12 10.61
N LYS A 109 0.69 -5.71 9.65
CA LYS A 109 0.30 -6.53 8.49
C LYS A 109 1.22 -6.29 7.29
N LEU A 110 1.56 -7.36 6.58
CA LEU A 110 2.17 -7.30 5.25
C LEU A 110 1.08 -7.54 4.22
N THR A 111 0.86 -6.59 3.31
CA THR A 111 -0.18 -6.75 2.28
C THR A 111 0.33 -7.52 1.07
N GLU A 112 -0.59 -8.02 0.23
CA GLU A 112 -0.22 -8.71 -1.01
C GLU A 112 0.43 -7.77 -2.03
N GLU A 113 0.06 -6.49 -2.01
CA GLU A 113 0.58 -5.45 -2.89
C GLU A 113 2.03 -5.09 -2.54
N GLU A 114 2.34 -5.03 -1.23
CA GLU A 114 3.68 -4.76 -0.73
C GLU A 114 4.63 -5.94 -0.96
N LEU A 115 4.09 -7.15 -1.16
CA LEU A 115 4.87 -8.38 -1.21
C LEU A 115 5.83 -8.43 -2.41
N GLY A 116 7.13 -8.45 -2.13
CA GLY A 116 8.17 -8.50 -3.15
C GLY A 116 8.63 -7.15 -3.67
N GLU A 117 8.08 -6.05 -3.15
CA GLU A 117 8.63 -4.73 -3.39
C GLU A 117 10.04 -4.60 -2.81
N TRP A 118 10.89 -3.84 -3.50
CA TRP A 118 12.22 -3.49 -3.02
C TRP A 118 12.13 -2.29 -2.09
N VAL A 119 12.43 -2.50 -0.81
CA VAL A 119 12.48 -1.46 0.22
C VAL A 119 13.93 -1.07 0.46
N GLY A 120 14.19 0.23 0.57
CA GLY A 120 15.53 0.79 0.87
C GLY A 120 16.15 1.61 -0.26
N THR A 121 17.24 2.32 0.06
CA THR A 121 17.92 3.24 -0.86
C THR A 121 19.29 2.72 -1.32
N GLY A 122 19.56 2.83 -2.62
CA GLY A 122 20.85 2.51 -3.22
C GLY A 122 21.22 1.03 -3.13
N LYS A 123 22.41 0.75 -2.56
CA LYS A 123 22.98 -0.62 -2.47
C LYS A 123 22.39 -1.46 -1.34
N LYS A 124 21.56 -0.88 -0.47
CA LYS A 124 20.92 -1.56 0.68
C LYS A 124 19.44 -1.76 0.41
N ARG A 125 19.11 -2.33 -0.75
CA ARG A 125 17.74 -2.71 -1.08
C ARG A 125 17.51 -4.14 -0.61
N THR A 126 16.43 -4.34 0.12
CA THR A 126 15.98 -5.64 0.62
C THR A 126 14.51 -5.80 0.26
N TYR A 127 14.02 -7.03 0.15
CA TYR A 127 12.60 -7.25 -0.12
C TYR A 127 11.73 -6.85 1.08
N SER A 128 10.55 -6.34 0.81
CA SER A 128 9.56 -5.90 1.81
C SER A 128 9.27 -6.96 2.88
N HIS A 129 9.09 -8.22 2.49
CA HIS A 129 8.84 -9.31 3.44
C HIS A 129 10.01 -9.57 4.40
N VAL A 130 11.27 -9.31 3.95
CA VAL A 130 12.45 -9.41 4.82
C VAL A 130 12.46 -8.26 5.83
N VAL A 131 12.19 -7.04 5.37
CA VAL A 131 12.09 -5.87 6.27
C VAL A 131 10.97 -6.05 7.29
N TRP A 132 9.82 -6.56 6.83
CA TRP A 132 8.68 -6.87 7.69
C TRP A 132 9.02 -7.93 8.72
N VAL A 133 9.65 -9.06 8.32
CA VAL A 133 9.96 -10.16 9.24
C VAL A 133 10.99 -9.74 10.30
N ASP A 134 11.98 -8.92 9.93
CA ASP A 134 12.96 -8.39 10.89
C ASP A 134 12.30 -7.50 11.96
N LYS A 135 11.29 -6.71 11.57
CA LYS A 135 10.51 -5.87 12.50
C LYS A 135 9.65 -6.73 13.43
N VAL A 136 8.96 -7.73 12.88
CA VAL A 136 8.11 -8.68 13.63
C VAL A 136 8.96 -9.49 14.62
N GLU A 137 10.10 -10.02 14.18
CA GLU A 137 11.01 -10.79 15.04
C GLU A 137 11.54 -9.92 16.19
N GLY A 138 11.91 -8.67 15.93
CA GLY A 138 12.34 -7.74 16.97
C GLY A 138 11.27 -7.57 18.07
N MET A 139 10.02 -7.34 17.67
CA MET A 139 8.89 -7.22 18.61
C MET A 139 8.60 -8.52 19.35
N TRP A 140 8.67 -9.66 18.65
CA TRP A 140 8.47 -10.98 19.25
C TRP A 140 9.54 -11.31 20.30
N LYS A 141 10.82 -10.98 20.04
CA LYS A 141 11.92 -11.12 21.01
C LYS A 141 11.73 -10.22 22.23
N GLU A 142 11.27 -8.98 22.04
CA GLU A 142 10.96 -8.07 23.14
C GLU A 142 9.81 -8.58 24.04
N LEU A 143 8.83 -9.28 23.45
CA LEU A 143 7.70 -9.89 24.17
C LEU A 143 8.08 -11.19 24.91
N ASN A 144 9.27 -11.75 24.65
CA ASN A 144 9.79 -12.96 25.28
C ASN A 144 8.78 -14.13 25.30
N ASP A 145 8.32 -14.54 24.12
CA ASP A 145 7.36 -15.65 23.93
C ASP A 145 8.04 -16.92 23.39
N PRO A 146 8.75 -17.69 24.24
CA PRO A 146 9.49 -18.88 23.80
C PRO A 146 8.59 -20.02 23.32
N ALA A 147 7.30 -20.00 23.68
CA ALA A 147 6.32 -21.01 23.30
C ALA A 147 5.72 -20.77 21.91
N GLY A 148 5.96 -19.60 21.30
CA GLY A 148 5.48 -19.28 19.97
C GLY A 148 3.98 -19.08 19.88
N HIS A 149 3.29 -18.75 20.98
CA HIS A 149 1.84 -18.50 20.98
C HIS A 149 1.44 -17.30 20.12
N LEU A 150 2.35 -16.35 19.92
CA LEU A 150 2.14 -15.19 19.07
C LEU A 150 2.36 -15.47 17.58
N LEU A 151 2.92 -16.64 17.22
CA LEU A 151 3.18 -16.98 15.81
C LEU A 151 1.88 -17.14 15.02
N ASP A 152 0.80 -17.60 15.66
CA ASP A 152 -0.50 -17.70 14.99
C ASP A 152 -1.06 -16.31 14.65
N ASP A 153 -0.95 -15.34 15.55
CA ASP A 153 -1.32 -13.94 15.27
C ASP A 153 -0.46 -13.38 14.12
N ILE A 154 0.83 -13.70 14.09
CA ILE A 154 1.76 -13.28 13.03
C ILE A 154 1.39 -13.90 11.67
N ARG A 155 1.00 -15.18 11.63
CA ARG A 155 0.55 -15.88 10.40
C ARG A 155 -0.66 -15.22 9.78
N HIS A 156 -1.65 -14.82 10.58
CA HIS A 156 -2.85 -14.14 10.09
C HIS A 156 -2.56 -12.78 9.44
N ASN A 157 -1.41 -12.18 9.77
CA ASN A 157 -0.97 -10.90 9.25
C ASN A 157 -0.07 -11.00 8.01
N MET A 158 0.16 -12.21 7.49
CA MET A 158 0.94 -12.44 6.27
C MET A 158 0.05 -12.77 5.07
N PRO A 159 0.50 -12.47 3.84
CA PRO A 159 -0.12 -12.95 2.63
C PRO A 159 -0.15 -14.48 2.57
N GLN A 160 -1.30 -15.06 2.17
CA GLN A 160 -1.45 -16.51 2.03
C GLN A 160 -0.43 -17.12 1.06
N ALA A 161 -0.09 -16.40 -0.02
CA ALA A 161 0.92 -16.83 -0.97
C ALA A 161 2.31 -17.01 -0.35
N LEU A 162 2.65 -16.21 0.67
CA LEU A 162 3.90 -16.36 1.41
C LEU A 162 3.84 -17.60 2.30
N LEU A 163 2.73 -17.78 3.05
CA LEU A 163 2.49 -18.97 3.87
C LEU A 163 2.59 -20.27 3.07
N ASP A 164 1.95 -20.34 1.90
CA ASP A 164 1.96 -21.50 1.01
C ASP A 164 3.36 -21.83 0.47
N CYS A 165 4.27 -20.85 0.48
CA CYS A 165 5.65 -21.02 0.00
C CYS A 165 6.62 -21.39 1.13
N LEU A 166 6.22 -21.28 2.40
CA LEU A 166 7.05 -21.67 3.54
C LEU A 166 7.28 -23.17 3.55
N ALA A 167 8.55 -23.56 3.61
CA ALA A 167 8.96 -24.95 3.76
C ALA A 167 9.31 -25.22 5.23
N LEU A 168 8.31 -25.15 6.10
CA LEU A 168 8.46 -25.46 7.52
C LEU A 168 8.07 -26.91 7.79
N LYS A 169 8.85 -27.57 8.65
CA LYS A 169 8.48 -28.88 9.19
C LYS A 169 7.49 -28.69 10.34
N ALA A 170 6.64 -29.68 10.57
CA ALA A 170 5.65 -29.64 11.65
C ALA A 170 6.31 -29.44 13.04
N GLU A 171 7.50 -30.02 13.26
CA GLU A 171 8.25 -29.83 14.51
C GLU A 171 8.83 -28.42 14.72
N ASP A 172 8.94 -27.63 13.65
CA ASP A 172 9.54 -26.29 13.66
C ASP A 172 8.48 -25.18 13.57
N GLU A 173 7.20 -25.55 13.43
CA GLU A 173 6.10 -24.61 13.26
C GLU A 173 5.99 -23.61 14.41
N TYR A 174 6.26 -24.03 15.65
CA TYR A 174 6.18 -23.14 16.82
C TYR A 174 7.53 -22.56 17.26
N LYS A 175 8.62 -22.85 16.53
CA LYS A 175 9.94 -22.30 16.84
C LYS A 175 10.13 -20.98 16.11
N GLY A 176 10.02 -19.88 16.84
CA GLY A 176 10.07 -18.52 16.27
C GLY A 176 11.29 -18.28 15.38
N GLU A 177 12.50 -18.67 15.81
CA GLU A 177 13.73 -18.46 15.04
C GLU A 177 13.71 -19.20 13.69
N GLU A 178 13.31 -20.47 13.68
CA GLU A 178 13.19 -21.27 12.45
C GLU A 178 12.09 -20.73 11.53
N PHE A 179 10.98 -20.29 12.12
CA PHE A 179 9.88 -19.66 11.40
C PHE A 179 10.31 -18.38 10.68
N PHE A 180 11.01 -17.47 11.36
CA PHE A 180 11.47 -16.22 10.76
C PHE A 180 12.56 -16.45 9.72
N GLU A 181 13.47 -17.39 9.95
CA GLU A 181 14.49 -17.76 8.97
C GLU A 181 13.87 -18.37 7.71
N ALA A 182 12.87 -19.24 7.87
CA ALA A 182 12.13 -19.81 6.75
C ALA A 182 11.47 -18.71 5.89
N ILE A 183 10.94 -17.65 6.48
CA ILE A 183 10.38 -16.49 5.76
C ILE A 183 11.46 -15.76 4.95
N ARG A 184 12.65 -15.53 5.51
CA ARG A 184 13.75 -14.84 4.82
C ARG A 184 14.28 -15.62 3.62
N LEU A 185 14.27 -16.95 3.73
CA LEU A 185 14.81 -17.85 2.71
C LEU A 185 13.81 -18.16 1.58
N VAL A 186 12.56 -17.68 1.66
CA VAL A 186 11.58 -17.97 0.61
C VAL A 186 12.00 -17.29 -0.71
N PRO A 187 12.12 -18.04 -1.82
CA PRO A 187 12.42 -17.46 -3.12
C PRO A 187 11.28 -16.52 -3.57
N ILE A 188 11.57 -15.22 -3.70
CA ILE A 188 10.54 -14.22 -3.97
C ILE A 188 9.77 -14.48 -5.27
N ASP A 189 10.43 -15.00 -6.30
CA ASP A 189 9.79 -15.33 -7.59
C ASP A 189 8.69 -16.37 -7.42
N ARG A 190 8.86 -17.30 -6.47
CA ARG A 190 7.85 -18.32 -6.17
C ARG A 190 6.64 -17.68 -5.49
N VAL A 191 6.89 -16.79 -4.53
CA VAL A 191 5.86 -16.08 -3.77
C VAL A 191 5.03 -15.17 -4.66
N VAL A 192 5.68 -14.32 -5.47
CA VAL A 192 5.01 -13.39 -6.38
C VAL A 192 4.18 -14.15 -7.43
N ARG A 193 4.73 -15.25 -7.97
CA ARG A 193 3.98 -16.12 -8.90
C ARG A 193 2.75 -16.72 -8.24
N LYS A 194 2.86 -17.20 -7.00
CA LYS A 194 1.74 -17.76 -6.23
C LYS A 194 0.70 -16.69 -5.92
N ALA A 195 1.12 -15.50 -5.47
CA ALA A 195 0.23 -14.37 -5.20
C ALA A 195 -0.58 -13.97 -6.45
N LYS A 196 0.08 -13.91 -7.62
CA LYS A 196 -0.60 -13.63 -8.90
C LYS A 196 -1.60 -14.73 -9.27
N ALA A 197 -1.25 -16.00 -9.08
CA ALA A 197 -2.16 -17.12 -9.34
C ALA A 197 -3.39 -17.08 -8.41
N ASP A 198 -3.18 -16.77 -7.12
CA ASP A 198 -4.26 -16.67 -6.14
C ASP A 198 -5.17 -15.47 -6.40
N ALA A 199 -4.62 -14.34 -6.86
CA ALA A 199 -5.40 -13.18 -7.30
C ALA A 199 -6.23 -13.49 -8.55
N GLN A 200 -5.67 -14.25 -9.50
CA GLN A 200 -6.41 -14.73 -10.67
C GLN A 200 -7.54 -15.68 -10.26
N LEU A 201 -7.27 -16.63 -9.36
CA LEU A 201 -8.30 -17.55 -8.86
C LEU A 201 -9.43 -16.80 -8.16
N ARG A 202 -9.10 -15.82 -7.30
CA ARG A 202 -10.11 -14.96 -6.64
C ARG A 202 -10.97 -14.20 -7.65
N SER A 203 -10.36 -13.62 -8.68
CA SER A 203 -11.14 -12.90 -9.72
C SER A 203 -12.04 -13.82 -10.54
N VAL A 204 -11.63 -15.07 -10.80
CA VAL A 204 -12.50 -16.08 -11.44
C VAL A 204 -13.65 -16.49 -10.53
N VAL A 205 -13.39 -16.72 -9.24
CA VAL A 205 -14.44 -17.06 -8.25
C VAL A 205 -15.45 -15.92 -8.13
N GLU A 206 -15.00 -14.67 -8.09
CA GLU A 206 -15.87 -13.49 -8.06
C GLU A 206 -16.70 -13.36 -9.35
N LEU A 207 -16.10 -13.61 -10.51
CA LEU A 207 -16.83 -13.65 -11.78
C LEU A 207 -17.90 -14.75 -11.79
N MET A 208 -17.58 -15.94 -11.26
CA MET A 208 -18.54 -17.04 -11.12
C MET A 208 -19.67 -16.70 -10.15
N ALA A 209 -19.36 -16.06 -9.02
CA ALA A 209 -20.35 -15.59 -8.06
C ALA A 209 -21.28 -14.54 -8.66
N ASN A 210 -20.77 -13.67 -9.54
CA ASN A 210 -21.56 -12.66 -10.23
C ASN A 210 -22.39 -13.23 -11.40
N MET A 211 -21.98 -14.35 -12.01
CA MET A 211 -22.75 -15.05 -13.05
C MET A 211 -23.82 -15.99 -12.49
N GLY A 212 -23.59 -16.53 -11.29
CA GLY A 212 -24.62 -17.19 -10.50
C GLY A 212 -25.60 -16.14 -10.01
N GLY A 213 -26.53 -15.73 -10.88
CA GLY A 213 -27.56 -14.72 -10.58
C GLY A 213 -28.21 -14.96 -9.22
N PRO A 214 -28.84 -13.91 -8.63
CA PRO A 214 -29.40 -13.98 -7.29
C PRO A 214 -30.18 -15.28 -7.14
N PRO A 215 -29.96 -16.06 -6.05
CA PRO A 215 -30.65 -17.32 -5.86
C PRO A 215 -32.14 -17.05 -6.09
N PRO A 216 -32.84 -17.88 -6.91
CA PRO A 216 -34.22 -17.63 -7.24
C PRO A 216 -34.93 -17.38 -5.93
N THR A 217 -35.49 -16.18 -5.79
CA THR A 217 -36.23 -15.76 -4.61
C THR A 217 -37.23 -16.87 -4.34
N GLN A 218 -36.97 -17.69 -3.31
CA GLN A 218 -37.90 -18.75 -2.95
C GLN A 218 -39.22 -18.04 -2.73
N ALA A 219 -40.21 -18.38 -3.57
CA ALA A 219 -41.54 -17.83 -3.44
C ALA A 219 -41.97 -17.99 -1.97
N PRO A 220 -42.57 -16.97 -1.35
CA PRO A 220 -42.99 -17.06 0.04
C PRO A 220 -43.82 -18.33 0.21
N ALA A 221 -43.36 -19.23 1.08
CA ALA A 221 -44.10 -20.44 1.40
C ALA A 221 -45.51 -20.02 1.83
N PRO A 222 -46.57 -20.71 1.35
CA PRO A 222 -47.93 -20.38 1.73
C PRO A 222 -48.04 -20.42 3.26
N THR A 223 -48.42 -19.28 3.81
CA THR A 223 -48.76 -19.10 5.22
C THR A 223 -49.82 -20.13 5.60
N THR A 224 -49.42 -21.20 6.27
CA THR A 224 -50.36 -22.10 6.94
C THR A 224 -51.06 -21.28 8.04
N PRO A 225 -52.40 -21.21 8.05
CA PRO A 225 -53.13 -20.46 9.07
C PRO A 225 -52.85 -21.07 10.46
N PHE A 226 -52.25 -20.25 11.31
CA PHE A 226 -52.10 -20.50 12.73
C PHE A 226 -53.50 -20.62 13.36
N TYR A 227 -53.82 -21.80 13.88
CA TYR A 227 -54.93 -21.96 14.82
C TYR A 227 -54.50 -21.37 16.18
N PRO A 228 -55.30 -20.51 16.83
CA PRO A 228 -55.03 -20.06 18.18
C PRO A 228 -55.29 -21.22 19.15
N SER A 229 -54.22 -21.87 19.61
CA SER A 229 -54.29 -22.78 20.75
C SER A 229 -54.25 -21.97 22.03
N VAL A 230 -55.36 -22.04 22.76
CA VAL A 230 -55.58 -21.41 24.05
C VAL A 230 -54.64 -22.07 25.07
N THR A 231 -53.66 -21.33 25.57
CA THR A 231 -52.88 -21.70 26.76
C THR A 231 -53.71 -21.50 28.02
N PRO A 232 -53.87 -22.51 28.90
CA PRO A 232 -54.25 -22.27 30.28
C PRO A 232 -53.02 -21.85 31.09
N HIS A 233 -53.23 -20.81 31.90
CA HIS A 233 -52.47 -20.47 33.09
C HIS A 233 -52.04 -21.71 33.89
N ASN A 234 -50.79 -21.74 34.36
CA ASN A 234 -50.55 -21.83 35.81
C ASN A 234 -49.14 -21.36 36.21
N PRO A 235 -48.97 -20.88 37.46
CA PRO A 235 -47.92 -19.95 37.83
C PRO A 235 -46.75 -20.60 38.59
N TYR A 236 -45.66 -19.83 38.67
CA TYR A 236 -44.69 -19.70 39.78
C TYR A 236 -44.34 -20.95 40.61
N TYR A 237 -43.04 -21.29 40.71
CA TYR A 237 -42.24 -21.30 41.97
C TYR A 237 -40.73 -21.50 41.63
N PRO A 238 -39.80 -21.07 42.52
CA PRO A 238 -38.42 -20.63 42.25
C PRO A 238 -37.35 -21.72 42.52
N PRO A 239 -36.03 -21.43 42.33
CA PRO A 239 -35.00 -22.47 42.21
C PRO A 239 -34.42 -22.88 43.57
N ALA A 240 -34.14 -24.18 43.71
CA ALA A 240 -33.36 -24.72 44.82
C ALA A 240 -31.99 -25.22 44.33
N GLN A 241 -30.98 -24.89 45.14
CA GLN A 241 -29.58 -25.26 45.08
C GLN A 241 -29.33 -26.77 45.19
N GLN A 242 -28.14 -27.22 44.75
CA GLN A 242 -27.17 -28.12 45.44
C GLN A 242 -26.54 -29.20 44.52
N THR A 243 -25.23 -29.04 44.24
CA THR A 243 -24.06 -29.92 44.58
C THR A 243 -24.09 -31.46 44.32
N PRO A 244 -22.96 -32.22 44.44
CA PRO A 244 -22.31 -32.85 43.28
C PRO A 244 -22.22 -34.40 43.38
N ALA A 245 -21.54 -35.03 42.40
CA ALA A 245 -20.68 -36.23 42.54
C ALA A 245 -20.96 -37.47 41.64
N GLN A 246 -19.85 -37.91 41.02
CA GLN A 246 -19.32 -39.28 40.84
C GLN A 246 -19.87 -40.29 39.81
N GLN A 247 -18.92 -40.65 38.91
CA GLN A 247 -18.44 -41.97 38.45
C GLN A 247 -19.42 -43.12 38.18
N GLN A 248 -19.33 -43.70 36.97
CA GLN A 248 -19.06 -45.15 36.81
C GLN A 248 -18.46 -45.48 35.44
N GLN A 249 -17.42 -46.32 35.48
CA GLN A 249 -16.82 -47.03 34.35
C GLN A 249 -17.78 -48.10 33.81
N GLN A 250 -17.74 -48.38 32.50
CA GLN A 250 -17.96 -49.74 31.98
C GLN A 250 -17.20 -49.94 30.66
N GLN A 251 -16.39 -51.00 30.64
CA GLN A 251 -15.61 -51.54 29.52
C GLN A 251 -16.50 -52.34 28.56
N MET A 252 -16.13 -52.43 27.27
CA MET A 252 -16.49 -53.53 26.38
C MET A 252 -15.47 -53.71 25.21
N PRO A 253 -15.41 -54.90 24.57
CA PRO A 253 -14.18 -55.56 24.08
C PRO A 253 -13.96 -55.54 22.53
N PRO A 254 -12.88 -56.15 21.98
CA PRO A 254 -12.38 -55.89 20.63
C PRO A 254 -12.89 -56.87 19.55
N VAL A 255 -12.92 -56.43 18.29
CA VAL A 255 -13.22 -57.28 17.11
C VAL A 255 -12.08 -57.20 16.08
N THR A 256 -11.67 -58.38 15.62
CA THR A 256 -10.52 -58.74 14.77
C THR A 256 -10.87 -58.72 13.26
N PRO A 257 -9.93 -58.99 12.30
CA PRO A 257 -9.89 -58.35 10.99
C PRO A 257 -10.39 -59.23 9.84
N THR A 258 -10.79 -58.61 8.73
CA THR A 258 -11.15 -59.29 7.47
C THR A 258 -9.99 -59.32 6.45
N PRO A 259 -9.90 -60.36 5.59
CA PRO A 259 -8.68 -60.69 4.87
C PRO A 259 -8.59 -60.21 3.41
N ARG A 260 -7.33 -60.25 2.96
CA ARG A 260 -6.74 -60.13 1.61
C ARG A 260 -7.60 -60.65 0.44
N TYR A 261 -7.66 -59.83 -0.61
CA TYR A 261 -8.03 -60.23 -1.96
C TYR A 261 -6.77 -60.48 -2.81
N VAL A 262 -6.74 -61.60 -3.53
CA VAL A 262 -5.65 -62.08 -4.39
C VAL A 262 -6.10 -61.95 -5.85
N ALA A 263 -5.26 -61.38 -6.71
CA ALA A 263 -5.48 -61.32 -8.16
C ALA A 263 -4.78 -62.51 -8.87
N PRO A 264 -5.39 -63.13 -9.89
CA PRO A 264 -4.76 -64.21 -10.65
C PRO A 264 -4.05 -63.74 -11.95
N PHE A 265 -3.16 -64.64 -12.38
CA PHE A 265 -2.16 -64.61 -13.45
C PHE A 265 -2.69 -64.67 -14.91
N ARG A 266 -1.97 -63.96 -15.82
CA ARG A 266 -1.24 -64.41 -17.04
C ARG A 266 -1.96 -65.05 -18.26
N ARG A 267 -1.73 -64.47 -19.46
CA ARG A 267 -1.30 -65.09 -20.76
C ARG A 267 -1.14 -63.99 -21.83
N GLU A 268 0.06 -63.71 -22.35
CA GLU A 268 0.78 -64.29 -23.51
C GLU A 268 0.16 -64.02 -24.91
N LEU A 269 1.02 -63.49 -25.80
CA LEU A 269 0.85 -63.06 -27.20
C LEU A 269 0.47 -64.22 -28.17
N PRO A 270 0.07 -63.93 -29.43
CA PRO A 270 1.07 -63.92 -30.53
C PRO A 270 0.86 -62.85 -31.63
N ALA A 271 1.94 -62.61 -32.38
CA ALA A 271 2.04 -61.79 -33.59
C ALA A 271 1.65 -62.57 -34.86
N HIS A 272 1.21 -61.90 -35.93
CA HIS A 272 1.64 -62.14 -37.33
C HIS A 272 1.00 -61.18 -38.38
N HIS A 273 1.89 -60.68 -39.26
CA HIS A 273 1.79 -60.45 -40.71
C HIS A 273 0.95 -59.33 -41.39
N GLN A 274 1.73 -58.43 -42.03
CA GLN A 274 1.77 -58.05 -43.46
C GLN A 274 0.51 -57.54 -44.20
N GLY A 275 0.65 -56.32 -44.74
CA GLY A 275 0.49 -56.10 -46.19
C GLY A 275 -0.68 -55.23 -46.68
N PRO A 276 -0.55 -54.56 -47.85
CA PRO A 276 -1.20 -53.27 -48.15
C PRO A 276 -2.27 -53.35 -49.25
N THR A 277 -3.23 -52.40 -49.29
CA THR A 277 -3.91 -51.98 -50.55
C THR A 277 -4.81 -50.75 -50.33
N THR A 278 -4.60 -49.70 -51.12
CA THR A 278 -5.57 -48.67 -51.54
C THR A 278 -6.30 -49.13 -52.83
N PRO A 279 -7.14 -48.31 -53.51
CA PRO A 279 -8.46 -47.71 -53.21
C PRO A 279 -9.49 -48.20 -54.30
N PRO A 280 -10.54 -47.50 -54.82
CA PRO A 280 -11.33 -46.32 -54.40
C PRO A 280 -12.88 -46.55 -54.47
N GLY A 281 -13.71 -45.59 -54.05
CA GLY A 281 -15.16 -45.65 -54.32
C GLY A 281 -15.96 -44.43 -53.86
N TYR A 282 -16.51 -43.70 -54.83
CA TYR A 282 -17.41 -42.55 -54.72
C TYR A 282 -18.76 -42.88 -54.05
N ARG A 283 -19.30 -41.94 -53.25
CA ARG A 283 -20.75 -41.62 -53.10
C ARG A 283 -20.87 -40.37 -52.22
N GLN A 284 -21.13 -39.20 -52.82
CA GLN A 284 -22.44 -38.56 -52.98
C GLN A 284 -23.12 -38.10 -51.66
N LEU A 285 -23.33 -36.78 -51.63
CA LEU A 285 -24.09 -35.93 -50.71
C LEU A 285 -25.48 -36.47 -50.35
N PRO A 286 -26.01 -36.08 -49.17
CA PRO A 286 -26.97 -34.96 -49.18
C PRO A 286 -26.83 -33.98 -47.99
N THR A 287 -26.84 -32.68 -48.29
CA THR A 287 -27.37 -31.60 -47.43
C THR A 287 -28.80 -31.25 -47.92
N PRO A 288 -29.63 -30.40 -47.26
CA PRO A 288 -29.43 -29.61 -46.03
C PRO A 288 -30.62 -29.68 -45.03
N SER A 289 -30.40 -29.17 -43.81
CA SER A 289 -31.35 -28.45 -42.91
C SER A 289 -30.71 -28.43 -41.52
N ALA A 290 -30.73 -27.41 -40.68
CA ALA A 290 -31.04 -25.99 -40.72
C ALA A 290 -30.56 -25.46 -39.34
N SER A 291 -30.31 -24.15 -39.23
CA SER A 291 -30.23 -23.38 -37.98
C SER A 291 -29.12 -23.73 -36.96
N SER A 292 -28.01 -23.00 -37.03
CA SER A 292 -27.16 -22.71 -35.87
C SER A 292 -26.94 -21.19 -35.79
N PRO A 293 -27.12 -20.52 -34.64
CA PRO A 293 -26.96 -19.07 -34.54
C PRO A 293 -25.49 -18.66 -34.54
N ASN A 294 -25.20 -17.61 -35.30
CA ASN A 294 -23.89 -16.99 -35.44
C ASN A 294 -23.54 -16.20 -34.16
N PRO A 295 -22.36 -16.38 -33.52
CA PRO A 295 -22.01 -15.72 -32.26
C PRO A 295 -21.32 -14.35 -32.42
N PHE A 296 -21.48 -13.66 -33.57
CA PHE A 296 -20.79 -12.40 -33.87
C PHE A 296 -21.72 -11.29 -34.36
N GLY A 297 -22.78 -11.00 -33.61
CA GLY A 297 -23.68 -9.86 -33.87
C GLY A 297 -23.69 -8.85 -32.72
N ASP A 298 -23.49 -7.57 -33.06
CA ASP A 298 -23.68 -6.35 -32.27
C ASP A 298 -22.66 -5.98 -31.17
N MET A 299 -21.59 -5.29 -31.61
CA MET A 299 -20.87 -4.30 -30.79
C MET A 299 -21.38 -2.89 -31.11
N THR A 300 -22.44 -2.44 -30.43
CA THR A 300 -22.84 -1.02 -30.38
C THR A 300 -23.13 -0.58 -28.96
N THR A 301 -22.11 -0.61 -28.10
CA THR A 301 -22.09 0.17 -26.85
C THR A 301 -20.63 0.53 -26.50
N PRO A 302 -20.31 1.81 -26.29
CA PRO A 302 -18.95 2.19 -25.88
C PRO A 302 -18.76 1.77 -24.42
N ARG A 303 -17.98 0.71 -24.20
CA ARG A 303 -17.47 0.37 -22.87
C ARG A 303 -16.59 1.54 -22.40
N GLN A 304 -17.00 2.20 -21.32
CA GLN A 304 -16.14 3.14 -20.61
C GLN A 304 -14.91 2.38 -20.09
N SER A 305 -13.72 2.87 -20.45
CA SER A 305 -12.45 2.30 -20.00
C SER A 305 -12.26 2.58 -18.50
N ASN A 306 -12.30 1.53 -17.67
CA ASN A 306 -12.00 1.58 -16.23
C ASN A 306 -10.53 1.94 -15.89
N PHE A 307 -9.69 2.25 -16.87
CA PHE A 307 -8.27 2.54 -16.68
C PHE A 307 -8.02 3.87 -15.94
N TYR A 308 -8.95 4.84 -16.04
CA TYR A 308 -8.82 6.12 -15.32
C TYR A 308 -8.94 5.98 -13.80
N ASN A 309 -9.69 4.99 -13.30
CA ASN A 309 -9.78 4.71 -11.87
C ASN A 309 -8.54 3.97 -11.34
N GLN A 310 -7.83 3.23 -12.19
CA GLN A 310 -6.63 2.49 -11.79
C GLN A 310 -5.41 3.40 -11.61
N VAL A 311 -5.35 4.54 -12.30
CA VAL A 311 -4.31 5.58 -12.08
C VAL A 311 -4.66 6.50 -10.88
N LEU A 312 -5.93 6.53 -10.47
CA LEU A 312 -6.41 7.26 -9.28
C LEU A 312 -6.28 6.45 -7.99
N GLN A 313 -6.16 5.13 -8.05
CA GLN A 313 -6.08 4.22 -6.90
C GLN A 313 -4.74 3.47 -6.78
N ALA A 314 -3.67 3.95 -7.41
CA ALA A 314 -2.34 3.53 -6.98
C ALA A 314 -2.14 4.05 -5.55
N PRO A 315 -2.01 3.19 -4.51
CA PRO A 315 -1.63 3.65 -3.19
C PRO A 315 -0.28 4.36 -3.33
N ALA A 316 -0.17 5.53 -2.69
CA ALA A 316 1.10 6.21 -2.61
C ALA A 316 2.11 5.24 -1.98
N SER A 317 3.12 4.80 -2.73
CA SER A 317 4.27 4.11 -2.13
C SER A 317 4.79 4.98 -0.98
N PRO A 318 5.10 4.41 0.19
CA PRO A 318 5.61 5.15 1.33
C PRO A 318 7.06 5.55 1.05
N LEU A 319 7.23 6.67 0.35
CA LEU A 319 8.47 7.44 0.27
C LEU A 319 8.31 8.63 1.22
N GLU A 320 8.83 8.49 2.44
CA GLU A 320 8.94 9.61 3.38
C GLU A 320 9.91 10.68 2.85
N GLY A 321 9.46 11.94 2.85
CA GLY A 321 10.24 13.02 3.46
C GLY A 321 11.08 13.94 2.59
N ARG A 322 10.94 13.89 1.27
CA ARG A 322 11.18 15.08 0.44
C ARG A 322 9.82 15.51 -0.04
N ASP A 323 9.54 16.81 -0.09
CA ASP A 323 8.36 17.36 -0.73
C ASP A 323 8.32 16.84 -2.19
N THR A 324 7.77 15.63 -2.37
CA THR A 324 7.86 14.86 -3.62
C THR A 324 7.10 15.59 -4.69
N ARG A 325 6.14 16.42 -4.30
CA ARG A 325 5.46 17.36 -5.19
C ARG A 325 6.40 18.45 -5.69
N GLN A 326 7.18 19.13 -4.83
CA GLN A 326 8.11 20.15 -5.32
C GLN A 326 9.24 19.54 -6.17
N GLY A 327 9.82 18.43 -5.73
CA GLY A 327 10.84 17.71 -6.51
C GLY A 327 10.29 17.21 -7.84
N SER A 328 9.12 16.58 -7.84
CA SER A 328 8.49 16.09 -9.07
C SER A 328 7.98 17.22 -9.95
N ALA A 329 7.57 18.36 -9.40
CA ALA A 329 7.19 19.54 -10.18
C ALA A 329 8.41 20.15 -10.88
N GLN A 330 9.57 20.23 -10.22
CA GLN A 330 10.82 20.66 -10.85
C GLN A 330 11.24 19.69 -11.97
N LEU A 331 11.14 18.38 -11.73
CA LEU A 331 11.44 17.37 -12.74
C LEU A 331 10.43 17.40 -13.90
N ALA A 332 9.14 17.62 -13.62
CA ALA A 332 8.11 17.77 -14.63
C ALA A 332 8.32 19.03 -15.48
N LYS A 333 8.72 20.13 -14.84
CA LYS A 333 9.11 21.36 -15.52
C LYS A 333 10.33 21.13 -16.41
N HIS A 334 11.37 20.50 -15.89
CA HIS A 334 12.55 20.13 -16.68
C HIS A 334 12.19 19.25 -17.87
N ALA A 335 11.32 18.25 -17.68
CA ALA A 335 10.82 17.41 -18.78
C ALA A 335 10.05 18.24 -19.81
N ALA A 336 9.18 19.15 -19.39
CA ALA A 336 8.42 20.01 -20.30
C ALA A 336 9.31 20.99 -21.06
N ASP A 337 10.31 21.57 -20.40
CA ASP A 337 11.25 22.51 -20.98
C ASP A 337 12.13 21.84 -22.03
N ASN A 338 12.58 20.61 -21.79
CA ASN A 338 13.44 19.87 -22.71
C ASN A 338 12.69 19.01 -23.74
N SER A 339 11.37 18.86 -23.61
CA SER A 339 10.57 18.15 -24.61
C SER A 339 10.23 19.09 -25.78
N VAL A 340 10.85 18.82 -26.92
CA VAL A 340 10.62 19.55 -28.17
C VAL A 340 9.86 18.64 -29.14
N PRO A 341 8.63 19.00 -29.56
CA PRO A 341 7.91 18.28 -30.61
C PRO A 341 8.68 18.28 -31.92
N PHE A 342 8.57 17.19 -32.67
CA PHE A 342 9.09 17.14 -34.03
C PHE A 342 8.22 18.00 -34.96
N THR A 343 8.83 18.54 -36.01
CA THR A 343 8.13 19.27 -37.07
C THR A 343 7.16 18.35 -37.80
N ASP A 344 6.00 18.88 -38.22
CA ASP A 344 4.99 18.12 -38.98
C ASP A 344 5.35 18.08 -40.48
N ASP A 345 6.56 17.61 -40.78
CA ASP A 345 7.08 17.39 -42.12
C ASP A 345 7.67 15.98 -42.23
N GLU A 346 7.87 15.49 -43.45
CA GLU A 346 8.38 14.12 -43.68
C GLU A 346 9.69 13.85 -42.92
N ALA A 347 10.56 14.86 -42.85
CA ALA A 347 11.80 14.81 -42.09
C ALA A 347 11.57 14.65 -40.58
N GLY A 348 10.63 15.41 -40.00
CA GLY A 348 10.24 15.33 -38.59
C GLY A 348 9.59 14.00 -38.23
N HIS A 349 8.74 13.44 -39.10
CA HIS A 349 8.18 12.10 -38.95
C HIS A 349 9.26 11.02 -38.94
N ALA A 350 10.21 11.06 -39.88
CA ALA A 350 11.34 10.13 -39.92
C ALA A 350 12.28 10.28 -38.71
N ALA A 351 12.47 11.50 -38.21
CA ALA A 351 13.27 11.77 -37.01
C ALA A 351 12.57 11.25 -35.73
N TYR A 352 11.26 11.44 -35.62
CA TYR A 352 10.45 10.90 -34.53
C TYR A 352 10.52 9.37 -34.45
N LEU A 353 10.36 8.68 -35.58
CA LEU A 353 10.44 7.20 -35.62
C LEU A 353 11.81 6.66 -35.18
N ARG A 354 12.90 7.36 -35.53
CA ARG A 354 14.23 7.02 -35.03
C ARG A 354 14.36 7.27 -33.53
N ALA A 355 13.84 8.40 -33.05
CA ALA A 355 13.89 8.75 -31.63
C ALA A 355 13.09 7.78 -30.75
N ILE A 356 11.87 7.40 -31.17
CA ILE A 356 11.05 6.46 -30.39
C ILE A 356 11.66 5.05 -30.38
N THR A 357 12.26 4.61 -31.49
CA THR A 357 12.99 3.34 -31.55
C THR A 357 14.19 3.34 -30.60
N ALA A 358 14.96 4.43 -30.57
CA ALA A 358 16.09 4.58 -29.65
C ALA A 358 15.63 4.64 -28.18
N PHE A 359 14.51 5.32 -27.91
CA PHE A 359 13.90 5.35 -26.58
C PHE A 359 13.47 3.95 -26.12
N ASP A 360 12.80 3.18 -26.99
CA ASP A 360 12.35 1.81 -26.70
C ASP A 360 13.52 0.85 -26.48
N GLN A 361 14.62 1.00 -27.22
CA GLN A 361 15.84 0.22 -27.00
C GLN A 361 16.48 0.51 -25.64
N ALA A 362 16.43 1.77 -25.18
CA ALA A 362 17.04 2.18 -23.92
C ALA A 362 16.16 1.89 -22.69
N ASN A 363 14.83 2.01 -22.82
CA ASN A 363 13.89 1.96 -21.69
C ASN A 363 12.94 0.75 -21.72
N GLY A 364 13.00 -0.06 -22.78
CA GLY A 364 12.08 -1.16 -23.05
C GLY A 364 10.81 -0.67 -23.76
N ALA A 365 10.30 -1.52 -24.67
CA ALA A 365 9.10 -1.22 -25.45
C ALA A 365 7.83 -1.08 -24.60
N ASP A 366 7.82 -1.54 -23.35
CA ASP A 366 6.68 -1.38 -22.42
C ASP A 366 7.04 -0.48 -21.22
N GLY A 367 8.22 0.15 -21.24
CA GLY A 367 8.68 1.03 -20.18
C GLY A 367 7.82 2.28 -20.07
N MET A 368 7.26 2.53 -18.88
CA MET A 368 6.60 3.80 -18.59
C MET A 368 7.62 4.93 -18.60
N ALA A 369 7.30 6.03 -19.28
CA ALA A 369 8.11 7.24 -19.21
C ALA A 369 8.07 7.81 -17.79
N THR A 370 9.23 7.90 -17.15
CA THR A 370 9.39 8.48 -15.80
C THR A 370 10.26 9.73 -15.88
N PHE A 371 10.17 10.57 -14.85
CA PHE A 371 11.04 11.76 -14.74
C PHE A 371 12.54 11.44 -14.72
N THR A 372 12.90 10.23 -14.32
CA THR A 372 14.28 9.78 -14.15
C THR A 372 14.78 8.96 -15.34
N SER A 373 13.93 8.73 -16.35
CA SER A 373 14.35 8.09 -17.59
C SER A 373 15.46 8.93 -18.24
N THR A 374 16.58 8.30 -18.58
CA THR A 374 17.78 9.00 -19.07
C THR A 374 17.52 9.73 -20.39
N ALA A 375 16.51 9.27 -21.14
CA ALA A 375 15.92 9.95 -22.29
C ALA A 375 14.47 10.32 -21.98
N LEU A 376 14.03 11.51 -22.40
CA LEU A 376 12.62 11.89 -22.36
C LEU A 376 11.87 11.22 -23.50
N LEU A 377 10.58 10.92 -23.30
CA LEU A 377 9.73 10.34 -24.34
C LEU A 377 9.61 11.32 -25.53
N PRO A 378 10.00 10.91 -26.75
CA PRO A 378 9.81 11.71 -27.96
C PRO A 378 8.33 12.05 -28.18
N LEU A 379 8.01 13.30 -28.51
CA LEU A 379 6.63 13.73 -28.79
C LEU A 379 6.29 13.61 -30.27
N SER A 380 5.06 13.24 -30.60
CA SER A 380 4.64 13.06 -31.99
C SER A 380 4.80 14.35 -32.82
N PRO A 381 5.12 14.24 -34.12
CA PRO A 381 5.18 15.37 -35.04
C PRO A 381 3.89 16.22 -35.03
N GLY A 382 4.03 17.54 -35.13
CA GLY A 382 2.88 18.45 -35.21
C GLY A 382 2.08 18.64 -33.92
N THR A 383 2.59 18.13 -32.79
CA THR A 383 1.99 18.33 -31.46
C THR A 383 2.54 19.57 -30.76
N SER A 384 1.85 20.03 -29.73
CA SER A 384 2.32 21.10 -28.84
C SER A 384 3.30 20.56 -27.79
N ARG A 385 4.12 21.45 -27.22
CA ARG A 385 5.00 21.14 -26.08
C ARG A 385 4.19 20.65 -24.87
N LEU A 386 4.82 19.90 -23.98
CA LEU A 386 4.19 19.43 -22.75
C LEU A 386 3.76 20.61 -21.87
N ALA A 387 2.67 20.44 -21.13
CA ALA A 387 2.13 21.41 -20.19
C ALA A 387 1.67 22.74 -20.82
N THR A 388 1.33 22.72 -22.11
CA THR A 388 0.76 23.88 -22.84
C THR A 388 -0.77 23.93 -22.79
N ARG A 389 -1.38 23.11 -21.93
CA ARG A 389 -2.84 22.84 -21.89
C ARG A 389 -3.33 22.18 -23.19
N GLU A 390 -2.49 21.35 -23.77
CA GLU A 390 -2.79 20.52 -24.92
C GLU A 390 -3.86 19.47 -24.61
N CYS A 391 -4.58 19.04 -25.64
CA CYS A 391 -5.46 17.88 -25.56
C CYS A 391 -4.61 16.59 -25.50
N TYR A 392 -4.87 15.69 -24.55
CA TYR A 392 -4.12 14.44 -24.42
C TYR A 392 -4.46 13.40 -25.50
N THR A 393 -5.44 13.67 -26.36
CA THR A 393 -5.84 12.77 -27.45
C THR A 393 -5.14 13.10 -28.77
N CYS A 394 -4.95 14.39 -29.09
CA CYS A 394 -4.27 14.83 -30.31
C CYS A 394 -2.95 15.57 -30.08
N GLY A 395 -2.58 15.84 -28.82
CA GLY A 395 -1.35 16.54 -28.46
C GLY A 395 -1.30 18.02 -28.83
N LYS A 396 -2.36 18.61 -29.42
CA LYS A 396 -2.39 20.01 -29.85
C LYS A 396 -3.05 20.92 -28.82
N SER A 397 -2.56 22.15 -28.73
CA SER A 397 -3.20 23.28 -28.04
C SER A 397 -4.10 24.01 -29.03
N SER A 398 -5.43 23.98 -28.82
CA SER A 398 -6.40 24.66 -29.70
C SER A 398 -7.05 25.86 -29.01
N GLN A 399 -7.63 26.76 -29.83
CA GLN A 399 -8.59 27.76 -29.38
C GLN A 399 -9.91 27.55 -30.13
N PRO A 400 -11.03 27.25 -29.45
CA PRO A 400 -11.15 27.03 -28.01
C PRO A 400 -10.38 25.78 -27.54
N PRO A 401 -9.93 25.73 -26.27
CA PRO A 401 -9.34 24.52 -25.71
C PRO A 401 -10.37 23.39 -25.71
N HIS A 402 -9.97 22.19 -26.16
CA HIS A 402 -10.79 20.99 -26.07
C HIS A 402 -10.09 19.91 -25.24
N ILE A 403 -10.87 19.00 -24.67
CA ILE A 403 -10.38 17.84 -23.90
C ILE A 403 -10.78 16.55 -24.61
N GLY A 404 -10.21 15.41 -24.22
CA GLY A 404 -10.19 14.19 -25.03
C GLY A 404 -11.54 13.72 -25.62
N ASN A 405 -12.65 13.89 -24.91
CA ASN A 405 -13.97 13.51 -25.42
C ASN A 405 -14.50 14.44 -26.52
N ASP A 406 -14.05 15.70 -26.55
CA ASP A 406 -14.41 16.71 -27.53
C ASP A 406 -13.39 16.78 -28.69
N CYS A 407 -12.40 15.87 -28.69
CA CYS A 407 -11.33 15.85 -29.68
C CYS A 407 -11.77 15.16 -30.98
N ASN A 408 -11.95 15.97 -32.03
CA ASN A 408 -12.29 15.50 -33.38
C ASN A 408 -11.07 15.45 -34.33
N ASP A 409 -9.85 15.58 -33.82
CA ASP A 409 -8.65 15.49 -34.66
C ASP A 409 -8.42 14.03 -35.12
N PRO A 410 -8.29 13.76 -36.43
CA PRO A 410 -8.02 12.41 -36.91
C PRO A 410 -6.64 11.88 -36.49
N ASN A 411 -5.69 12.78 -36.24
CA ASN A 411 -4.31 12.43 -35.90
C ASN A 411 -4.18 12.27 -34.37
N LYS A 412 -4.58 11.10 -33.89
CA LYS A 412 -4.43 10.75 -32.47
C LYS A 412 -2.98 10.41 -32.15
N ILE A 413 -2.49 10.94 -31.02
CA ILE A 413 -1.15 10.59 -30.52
C ILE A 413 -1.16 9.17 -29.92
N PRO A 414 0.02 8.50 -29.84
CA PRO A 414 0.12 7.20 -29.19
C PRO A 414 -0.32 7.25 -27.71
N ILE A 415 -0.90 6.15 -27.21
CA ILE A 415 -1.40 6.03 -25.83
C ILE A 415 -0.32 6.36 -24.80
N ARG A 416 0.93 5.93 -25.05
CA ARG A 416 2.06 6.22 -24.15
C ARG A 416 2.35 7.71 -24.05
N GLU A 417 2.30 8.44 -25.15
CA GLU A 417 2.47 9.88 -25.15
C GLU A 417 1.29 10.58 -24.46
N SER A 418 0.07 10.09 -24.67
CA SER A 418 -1.12 10.57 -23.96
C SER A 418 -0.99 10.45 -22.44
N GLN A 419 -0.55 9.30 -21.95
CA GLN A 419 -0.27 9.04 -20.54
C GLN A 419 0.86 9.94 -20.02
N TRP A 420 1.94 10.09 -20.78
CA TRP A 420 3.05 10.98 -20.43
C TRP A 420 2.61 12.44 -20.29
N ARG A 421 1.84 12.95 -21.25
CA ARG A 421 1.25 14.30 -21.19
C ARG A 421 0.34 14.48 -19.97
N SER A 422 -0.48 13.49 -19.67
CA SER A 422 -1.34 13.51 -18.48
C SER A 422 -0.51 13.51 -17.20
N TYR A 423 0.55 12.70 -17.14
CA TYR A 423 1.45 12.60 -16.01
C TYR A 423 2.18 13.92 -15.75
N ILE A 424 2.82 14.52 -16.76
CA ILE A 424 3.49 15.83 -16.62
C ILE A 424 2.50 16.92 -16.16
N ASN A 425 1.32 16.98 -16.77
CA ASN A 425 0.33 17.99 -16.42
C ASN A 425 -0.19 17.88 -14.99
N ARG A 426 -0.24 16.67 -14.41
CA ARG A 426 -0.64 16.46 -13.01
C ARG A 426 0.28 17.21 -12.03
N TYR A 427 1.57 17.31 -12.33
CA TYR A 427 2.55 17.99 -11.49
C TYR A 427 2.72 19.47 -11.83
N MET A 428 2.56 19.84 -13.10
CA MET A 428 2.66 21.23 -13.55
C MET A 428 1.41 22.06 -13.22
N ASN A 429 0.23 21.43 -13.19
CA ASN A 429 -1.06 22.08 -12.96
C ASN A 429 -1.82 21.37 -11.83
N PRO A 430 -1.34 21.42 -10.57
CA PRO A 430 -2.05 20.82 -9.44
C PRO A 430 -3.48 21.37 -9.39
N THR A 431 -4.43 20.46 -9.14
CA THR A 431 -5.86 20.54 -9.45
C THR A 431 -6.63 21.73 -8.85
N GLY A 432 -5.98 22.64 -8.12
CA GLY A 432 -6.57 23.88 -7.59
C GLY A 432 -6.56 25.08 -8.55
N GLN A 433 -5.96 24.97 -9.75
CA GLN A 433 -5.83 26.10 -10.70
C GLN A 433 -6.63 25.92 -12.01
N ARG A 434 -7.30 24.77 -12.22
CA ARG A 434 -8.28 24.65 -13.32
C ARG A 434 -9.58 25.31 -12.89
N GLY A 435 -9.65 26.64 -13.02
CA GLY A 435 -10.93 27.32 -13.10
C GLY A 435 -11.71 26.73 -14.27
N THR A 436 -12.69 25.88 -13.99
CA THR A 436 -13.63 25.36 -14.98
C THR A 436 -14.41 26.54 -15.57
N PRO A 437 -14.32 26.84 -16.87
CA PRO A 437 -15.03 28.00 -17.46
C PRO A 437 -16.56 27.83 -17.58
N THR A 438 -17.15 26.74 -17.08
CA THR A 438 -18.55 26.38 -17.39
C THR A 438 -19.39 25.88 -16.22
N ALA A 439 -18.92 25.93 -14.98
CA ALA A 439 -19.71 25.53 -13.80
C ALA A 439 -20.59 26.65 -13.22
N ALA A 440 -21.23 27.45 -14.08
CA ALA A 440 -22.35 28.33 -13.71
C ALA A 440 -23.70 27.67 -14.02
N ARG A 441 -23.86 26.38 -13.68
CA ARG A 441 -25.18 25.75 -13.56
C ARG A 441 -25.54 25.72 -12.08
N ARG A 442 -26.58 26.49 -11.75
CA ARG A 442 -27.31 26.56 -10.48
C ARG A 442 -27.23 25.23 -9.70
N TYR A 443 -26.35 25.16 -8.70
CA TYR A 443 -26.46 24.18 -7.64
C TYR A 443 -26.99 24.89 -6.40
N ASN A 444 -28.20 24.48 -6.02
CA ASN A 444 -28.90 24.90 -4.83
C ASN A 444 -28.08 24.44 -3.60
N PRO A 445 -27.65 25.33 -2.69
CA PRO A 445 -26.85 24.93 -1.55
C PRO A 445 -27.74 24.16 -0.56
N GLN A 446 -27.59 22.84 -0.52
CA GLN A 446 -27.97 22.07 0.67
C GLN A 446 -26.95 22.38 1.77
N PRO A 447 -27.39 22.65 3.02
CA PRO A 447 -26.48 22.86 4.12
C PRO A 447 -25.68 21.58 4.40
N ALA A 448 -24.41 21.75 4.77
CA ALA A 448 -23.50 20.67 5.08
C ALA A 448 -24.12 19.71 6.11
N ILE A 449 -24.12 18.42 5.79
CA ILE A 449 -24.41 17.35 6.74
C ILE A 449 -23.31 17.41 7.80
N ILE A 450 -23.67 17.98 8.96
CA ILE A 450 -22.95 17.78 10.21
C ILE A 450 -22.96 16.27 10.46
N ALA A 451 -21.78 15.67 10.64
CA ALA A 451 -21.66 14.28 11.04
C ALA A 451 -22.47 14.07 12.33
N GLN A 452 -23.61 13.40 12.24
CA GLN A 452 -24.33 12.91 13.40
C GLN A 452 -23.50 11.77 13.98
N ILE A 453 -22.82 12.04 15.09
CA ILE A 453 -22.27 11.02 15.96
C ILE A 453 -23.49 10.35 16.61
N ASN A 454 -23.84 9.15 16.15
CA ASN A 454 -24.75 8.29 16.88
C ASN A 454 -24.04 7.89 18.17
N VAL A 455 -24.46 8.48 19.29
CA VAL A 455 -24.14 7.97 20.62
C VAL A 455 -24.86 6.63 20.75
N THR A 456 -24.11 5.54 20.61
CA THR A 456 -24.59 4.23 21.04
C THR A 456 -24.56 4.19 22.56
N ASP A 457 -25.68 3.77 23.14
CA ASP A 457 -25.93 3.69 24.58
C ASP A 457 -25.21 2.44 25.15
N ASP A 458 -23.90 2.35 24.94
CA ASP A 458 -23.11 1.14 25.19
C ASP A 458 -22.78 0.90 26.67
N GLY A 459 -23.41 1.63 27.60
CA GLY A 459 -23.35 1.34 29.04
C GLY A 459 -21.93 1.25 29.61
N VAL A 460 -20.95 1.91 28.98
CA VAL A 460 -19.57 1.93 29.46
C VAL A 460 -19.52 2.88 30.66
N GLU A 461 -19.36 2.31 31.86
CA GLU A 461 -19.15 3.05 33.10
C GLU A 461 -17.90 3.92 32.97
N PHE A 462 -18.07 5.24 33.03
CA PHE A 462 -16.95 6.18 32.98
C PHE A 462 -16.17 6.13 34.30
N ASP A 463 -14.86 5.85 34.21
CA ASP A 463 -13.95 5.91 35.36
C ASP A 463 -13.68 7.38 35.72
N THR A 464 -14.34 7.84 36.79
CA THR A 464 -14.23 9.20 37.32
C THR A 464 -12.86 9.53 37.93
N GLY A 465 -11.97 8.52 38.07
CA GLY A 465 -10.59 8.73 38.52
C GLY A 465 -9.66 9.28 37.43
N VAL A 466 -10.01 9.10 36.15
CA VAL A 466 -9.16 9.51 35.02
C VAL A 466 -9.52 10.90 34.48
N TYR A 467 -10.80 11.30 34.60
CA TYR A 467 -11.30 12.61 34.17
C TYR A 467 -12.12 13.25 35.29
N PRO A 468 -11.51 14.05 36.19
CA PRO A 468 -12.25 14.81 37.18
C PRO A 468 -13.17 15.81 36.47
N ALA A 469 -14.48 15.52 36.46
CA ALA A 469 -15.50 16.32 35.78
C ALA A 469 -15.56 17.77 36.31
N ASP A 470 -15.08 17.99 37.53
CA ASP A 470 -14.90 19.28 38.19
C ASP A 470 -13.77 20.14 37.59
N GLN A 471 -12.91 19.59 36.73
CA GLN A 471 -11.83 20.33 36.05
C GLN A 471 -12.14 20.67 34.58
N LEU A 472 -13.29 20.25 34.05
CA LEU A 472 -13.70 20.55 32.68
C LEU A 472 -14.40 21.91 32.63
N HIS A 473 -13.65 22.95 32.24
CA HIS A 473 -14.19 24.28 32.00
C HIS A 473 -14.67 24.39 30.54
N PHE A 474 -15.98 24.27 30.31
CA PHE A 474 -16.57 24.51 28.99
C PHE A 474 -16.66 26.02 28.75
N SER A 475 -15.91 26.53 27.79
CA SER A 475 -16.07 27.91 27.33
C SER A 475 -17.25 27.97 26.37
N ASP A 476 -18.35 28.57 26.78
CA ASP A 476 -19.45 28.92 25.88
C ASP A 476 -18.94 29.96 24.87
N GLY A 477 -18.59 29.50 23.68
CA GLY A 477 -18.28 30.36 22.56
C GLY A 477 -19.53 31.14 22.15
N SER A 478 -19.50 32.45 22.34
CA SER A 478 -20.57 33.41 22.04
C SER A 478 -20.77 33.62 20.53
N HIS A 479 -21.02 32.56 19.78
CA HIS A 479 -21.51 32.62 18.40
C HIS A 479 -22.98 32.20 18.38
N SER A 480 -23.84 33.19 18.61
CA SER A 480 -25.28 33.10 18.40
C SER A 480 -25.57 32.81 16.93
N GLY A 481 -25.85 31.54 16.60
CA GLY A 481 -26.41 31.15 15.32
C GLY A 481 -27.84 31.69 15.19
N ASN A 482 -28.10 32.49 14.16
CA ASN A 482 -29.44 32.96 13.80
C ASN A 482 -30.32 31.78 13.36
N GLY A 483 -31.08 31.22 14.30
CA GLY A 483 -32.17 30.30 14.01
C GLY A 483 -33.37 31.05 13.43
N GLN A 484 -33.63 30.90 12.13
CA GLN A 484 -34.94 31.20 11.56
C GLN A 484 -35.88 30.02 11.82
N GLU A 485 -36.71 30.13 12.85
CA GLU A 485 -37.93 29.33 12.96
C GLU A 485 -39.03 30.02 12.14
N SER A 486 -39.42 29.38 11.03
CA SER A 486 -40.58 29.78 10.24
C SER A 486 -41.76 28.87 10.57
N ARG A 487 -42.81 29.53 11.07
CA ARG A 487 -44.23 29.16 11.04
C ARG A 487 -44.61 28.06 10.02
N ARG A 488 -45.14 26.95 10.52
CA ARG A 488 -46.51 26.48 10.24
C ARG A 488 -46.90 25.33 11.16
#